data_AF-A0A651FVQ3-F1
#
_entry.id   AF-A0A651FVQ3-F1
#
_cell.length_a   1.000
_cell.length_b   1.000
_cell.length_c   1.000
_cell.angle_alpha   90.00
_cell.angle_beta   90.00
_cell.angle_gamma   90.00
#
_symmetry.space_group_name_H-M   'P 1'
#
loop_
_entity.id
_entity.type
_entity.pdbx_description
1 polymer ?
#
loop_
_entity_poly.entity_id
_entity_poly.type
_entity_poly.pdbx_seq_one_letter_code
_entity_poly.pdbx_strand_id
1 'polypeptide(L)'
;MSFSLSKDGRICAKAVAAHTADTSVLDILAAADDSDAAAAAIICGRDRYTAAKDHLIAKLDHDGLPGRCAAWALGQMGASEELLAAAADGGLDRRENAYFGLACLVAAQQHPSDLGATIAHRIDDELARAQSGRSGLSEHASRILVMLADPHSEAMIQRIIEGDPLTDRYELQRQRKALADHGRDQESLATLAEWHTAFAEDTATADDDMGVQGEGGSGNDISPETALAPEPPIQDSNAAEDSLEQMGEDERPQAPPIDVQAYIESKGEGAAEDPMLGLLPQVLPMFEQLAQQAVGAQLETLSGQEFAALILQVLPQALPQQYLQALFSPNAINTLAGLFKWYEQQGGNPGLAQGIAIVRQQLQEQVRSSGVLGGPDFSDPDDQDDTATPPLA
;
A
#
# COMPACT_ATOMS: atom_id res chain seq x y z
N MET A 1 3.53 -23.15 -18.98
CA MET A 1 4.34 -21.96 -18.64
C MET A 1 3.42 -21.07 -17.84
N SER A 2 3.81 -20.67 -16.63
CA SER A 2 3.03 -19.70 -15.85
C SER A 2 3.21 -18.33 -16.48
N PHE A 3 2.12 -17.64 -16.80
CA PHE A 3 2.19 -16.22 -17.16
C PHE A 3 2.10 -15.40 -15.87
N SER A 4 2.71 -14.20 -15.88
CA SER A 4 2.60 -13.23 -14.78
C SER A 4 1.45 -12.28 -15.09
N LEU A 5 0.62 -11.99 -14.09
CA LEU A 5 -0.44 -10.98 -14.18
C LEU A 5 -0.06 -9.68 -13.47
N SER A 6 1.04 -9.70 -12.75
CA SER A 6 1.62 -8.59 -12.03
C SER A 6 3.06 -8.32 -12.46
N LYS A 7 3.54 -7.13 -12.11
CA LYS A 7 4.91 -6.70 -12.27
C LYS A 7 5.29 -5.84 -11.06
N ASP A 8 6.43 -6.14 -10.45
CA ASP A 8 6.96 -5.39 -9.30
C ASP A 8 5.93 -5.19 -8.17
N GLY A 9 5.13 -6.23 -7.89
CA GLY A 9 4.08 -6.19 -6.86
C GLY A 9 2.84 -5.39 -7.23
N ARG A 10 2.68 -4.96 -8.49
CA ARG A 10 1.53 -4.21 -8.98
C ARG A 10 0.78 -4.95 -10.07
N ILE A 11 -0.51 -4.68 -10.21
CA ILE A 11 -1.37 -5.32 -11.22
C ILE A 11 -0.97 -4.81 -12.62
N CYS A 12 -0.68 -5.72 -13.56
CA CYS A 12 -0.43 -5.35 -14.94
C CYS A 12 -1.76 -5.21 -15.69
N ALA A 13 -2.22 -3.98 -15.89
CA ALA A 13 -3.53 -3.71 -16.47
C ALA A 13 -3.71 -4.31 -17.88
N LYS A 14 -2.66 -4.30 -18.71
CA LYS A 14 -2.65 -4.93 -20.04
C LYS A 14 -2.79 -6.44 -19.95
N ALA A 15 -2.09 -7.08 -19.01
CA ALA A 15 -2.19 -8.53 -18.82
C ALA A 15 -3.62 -8.91 -18.39
N VAL A 16 -4.19 -8.21 -17.41
CA VAL A 16 -5.59 -8.42 -16.98
C VAL A 16 -6.57 -8.24 -18.14
N ALA A 17 -6.42 -7.19 -18.96
CA ALA A 17 -7.28 -6.95 -20.11
C ALA A 17 -7.15 -8.03 -21.21
N ALA A 18 -5.98 -8.63 -21.38
CA ALA A 18 -5.71 -9.60 -22.43
C ALA A 18 -6.16 -11.04 -22.10
N HIS A 19 -6.37 -11.37 -20.83
CA HIS A 19 -6.74 -12.72 -20.40
C HIS A 19 -8.24 -12.81 -20.11
N THR A 20 -8.83 -13.97 -20.36
CA THR A 20 -10.19 -14.33 -19.94
C THR A 20 -10.16 -15.35 -18.82
N ALA A 21 -11.17 -15.35 -17.96
CA ALA A 21 -11.25 -16.31 -16.86
C ALA A 21 -11.37 -17.76 -17.39
N ASP A 22 -10.44 -18.61 -16.97
CA ASP A 22 -10.40 -20.03 -17.29
C ASP A 22 -9.75 -20.82 -16.14
N THR A 23 -9.46 -22.11 -16.35
CA THR A 23 -8.81 -22.96 -15.34
C THR A 23 -7.42 -22.43 -14.94
N SER A 24 -6.66 -21.84 -15.86
CA SER A 24 -5.32 -21.32 -15.55
C SER A 24 -5.38 -20.09 -14.65
N VAL A 25 -6.35 -19.19 -14.87
CA VAL A 25 -6.61 -18.05 -13.97
C VAL A 25 -7.10 -18.54 -12.61
N LEU A 26 -7.92 -19.59 -12.58
CA LEU A 26 -8.38 -20.20 -11.34
C LEU A 26 -7.22 -20.82 -10.53
N ASP A 27 -6.28 -21.49 -11.22
CA ASP A 27 -5.09 -22.07 -10.60
C ASP A 27 -4.21 -20.98 -9.97
N ILE A 28 -4.03 -19.82 -10.64
CA ILE A 28 -3.32 -18.66 -10.09
C ILE A 28 -4.03 -18.13 -8.84
N LEU A 29 -5.35 -17.90 -8.92
CA LEU A 29 -6.15 -17.42 -7.79
C LEU A 29 -6.08 -18.36 -6.57
N ALA A 30 -6.02 -19.68 -6.81
CA ALA A 30 -5.94 -20.68 -5.78
C ALA A 30 -4.56 -20.77 -5.12
N ALA A 31 -3.49 -20.54 -5.87
CA ALA A 31 -2.11 -20.80 -5.45
C ALA A 31 -1.39 -19.56 -4.88
N ALA A 32 -1.71 -18.36 -5.37
CA ALA A 32 -1.01 -17.14 -5.01
C ALA A 32 -1.72 -16.37 -3.88
N ASP A 33 -0.95 -15.59 -3.12
CA ASP A 33 -1.42 -14.68 -2.05
C ASP A 33 -0.94 -13.24 -2.29
N ASP A 34 -0.57 -12.92 -3.52
CA ASP A 34 0.08 -11.68 -3.92
C ASP A 34 -0.70 -10.95 -5.03
N SER A 35 -0.03 -10.04 -5.72
CA SER A 35 -0.60 -9.24 -6.81
C SER A 35 -1.07 -10.07 -8.02
N ASP A 36 -0.54 -11.28 -8.23
CA ASP A 36 -1.06 -12.19 -9.26
C ASP A 36 -2.44 -12.75 -8.85
N ALA A 37 -2.63 -13.07 -7.57
CA ALA A 37 -3.94 -13.47 -7.05
C ALA A 37 -4.97 -12.35 -7.15
N ALA A 38 -4.57 -11.12 -6.84
CA ALA A 38 -5.40 -9.93 -7.00
C ALA A 38 -5.82 -9.72 -8.47
N ALA A 39 -4.87 -9.80 -9.40
CA ALA A 39 -5.15 -9.67 -10.82
C ALA A 39 -6.04 -10.80 -11.35
N ALA A 40 -5.83 -12.05 -10.89
CA ALA A 40 -6.69 -13.18 -11.22
C ALA A 40 -8.12 -13.00 -10.69
N ALA A 41 -8.28 -12.44 -9.48
CA ALA A 41 -9.59 -12.10 -8.93
C ALA A 41 -10.32 -11.06 -9.80
N ILE A 42 -9.61 -10.02 -10.28
CA ILE A 42 -10.19 -9.02 -11.21
C ILE A 42 -10.68 -9.67 -12.50
N ILE A 43 -9.88 -10.55 -13.12
CA ILE A 43 -10.27 -11.26 -14.35
C ILE A 43 -11.55 -12.08 -14.08
N CYS A 44 -11.60 -12.84 -12.98
CA CYS A 44 -12.76 -13.61 -12.59
C CYS A 44 -14.00 -12.74 -12.36
N GLY A 45 -13.86 -11.60 -11.69
CA GLY A 45 -14.93 -10.64 -11.42
C GLY A 45 -15.50 -10.02 -12.69
N ARG A 46 -14.62 -9.51 -13.56
CA ARG A 46 -14.98 -8.91 -14.86
C ARG A 46 -15.77 -9.88 -15.74
N ASP A 47 -15.31 -11.13 -15.80
CA ASP A 47 -15.93 -12.17 -16.63
C ASP A 47 -17.08 -12.91 -15.91
N ARG A 48 -17.38 -12.53 -14.65
CA ARG A 48 -18.37 -13.16 -13.76
C ARG A 48 -18.21 -14.68 -13.69
N TYR A 49 -16.97 -15.14 -13.57
CA TYR A 49 -16.60 -16.54 -13.59
C TYR A 49 -16.95 -17.25 -12.27
N THR A 50 -18.17 -17.80 -12.22
CA THR A 50 -18.75 -18.38 -10.99
C THR A 50 -17.99 -19.58 -10.42
N ALA A 51 -17.19 -20.28 -11.23
CA ALA A 51 -16.33 -21.37 -10.74
C ALA A 51 -15.24 -20.89 -9.77
N ALA A 52 -14.90 -19.59 -9.79
CA ALA A 52 -13.94 -19.00 -8.86
C ALA A 52 -14.52 -18.64 -7.48
N LYS A 53 -15.85 -18.76 -7.29
CA LYS A 53 -16.54 -18.20 -6.13
C LYS A 53 -15.97 -18.68 -4.80
N ASP A 54 -15.76 -19.98 -4.63
CA ASP A 54 -15.24 -20.55 -3.37
C ASP A 54 -13.82 -20.05 -3.06
N HIS A 55 -12.98 -19.91 -4.10
CA HIS A 55 -11.63 -19.36 -3.94
C HIS A 55 -11.66 -17.88 -3.56
N LEU A 56 -12.55 -17.09 -4.18
CA LEU A 56 -12.71 -15.66 -3.85
C LEU A 56 -13.20 -15.47 -2.41
N ILE A 57 -14.13 -16.31 -1.95
CA ILE A 57 -14.60 -16.28 -0.55
C ILE A 57 -13.46 -16.58 0.42
N ALA A 58 -12.60 -17.56 0.10
CA ALA A 58 -11.44 -17.88 0.92
C ALA A 58 -10.44 -16.72 1.00
N LYS A 59 -10.34 -15.90 -0.06
CA LYS A 59 -9.47 -14.70 -0.08
C LYS A 59 -10.00 -13.53 0.73
N LEU A 60 -11.26 -13.52 1.18
CA LEU A 60 -11.79 -12.41 1.97
C LEU A 60 -11.04 -12.23 3.30
N ASP A 61 -10.44 -13.29 3.85
CA ASP A 61 -9.64 -13.21 5.08
C ASP A 61 -8.23 -12.62 4.87
N HIS A 62 -7.84 -12.30 3.62
CA HIS A 62 -6.54 -11.68 3.33
C HIS A 62 -6.64 -10.16 3.45
N ASP A 63 -5.70 -9.57 4.19
CA ASP A 63 -5.49 -8.13 4.19
C ASP A 63 -4.93 -7.65 2.83
N GLY A 64 -5.17 -6.38 2.53
CA GLY A 64 -4.61 -5.68 1.38
C GLY A 64 -5.27 -6.03 0.04
N LEU A 65 -4.47 -5.95 -1.01
CA LEU A 65 -4.93 -5.97 -2.39
C LEU A 65 -5.65 -7.28 -2.80
N PRO A 66 -5.17 -8.49 -2.45
CA PRO A 66 -5.86 -9.73 -2.82
C PRO A 66 -7.28 -9.83 -2.26
N GLY A 67 -7.47 -9.47 -0.97
CA GLY A 67 -8.78 -9.49 -0.32
C GLY A 67 -9.75 -8.47 -0.93
N ARG A 68 -9.28 -7.23 -1.17
CA ARG A 68 -10.08 -6.18 -1.82
C ARG A 68 -10.49 -6.55 -3.25
N CYS A 69 -9.57 -7.09 -4.06
CA CYS A 69 -9.90 -7.56 -5.42
C CYS A 69 -10.87 -8.74 -5.40
N ALA A 70 -10.73 -9.67 -4.45
CA ALA A 70 -11.67 -10.78 -4.28
C ALA A 70 -13.08 -10.29 -3.91
N ALA A 71 -13.18 -9.33 -3.00
CA ALA A 71 -14.42 -8.68 -2.62
C ALA A 71 -15.08 -7.94 -3.79
N TRP A 72 -14.31 -7.17 -4.57
CA TRP A 72 -14.81 -6.53 -5.79
C TRP A 72 -15.38 -7.57 -6.76
N ALA A 73 -14.64 -8.65 -7.01
CA ALA A 73 -15.06 -9.71 -7.92
C ALA A 73 -16.37 -10.38 -7.47
N LEU A 74 -16.51 -10.68 -6.17
CA LEU A 74 -17.76 -11.19 -5.59
C LEU A 74 -18.92 -10.20 -5.75
N GLY A 75 -18.66 -8.90 -5.61
CA GLY A 75 -19.65 -7.86 -5.86
C GLY A 75 -20.13 -7.83 -7.31
N GLN A 76 -19.21 -7.98 -8.27
CA GLN A 76 -19.54 -8.05 -9.71
C GLN A 76 -20.30 -9.32 -10.11
N MET A 77 -20.19 -10.38 -9.30
CA MET A 77 -20.94 -11.64 -9.46
C MET A 77 -22.30 -11.63 -8.77
N GLY A 78 -22.64 -10.57 -8.02
CA GLY A 78 -23.90 -10.50 -7.26
C GLY A 78 -23.94 -11.47 -6.07
N ALA A 79 -22.77 -11.82 -5.50
CA ALA A 79 -22.63 -12.75 -4.37
C ALA A 79 -23.06 -12.14 -3.03
N SER A 80 -24.28 -11.59 -2.97
CA SER A 80 -24.82 -10.85 -1.83
C SER A 80 -24.90 -11.72 -0.56
N GLU A 81 -25.37 -12.96 -0.67
CA GLU A 81 -25.51 -13.88 0.47
C GLU A 81 -24.15 -14.14 1.13
N GLU A 82 -23.11 -14.40 0.33
CA GLU A 82 -21.77 -14.71 0.85
C GLU A 82 -21.09 -13.49 1.45
N LEU A 83 -21.24 -12.32 0.84
CA LEU A 83 -20.72 -11.07 1.37
C LEU A 83 -21.44 -10.68 2.69
N LEU A 84 -22.76 -10.83 2.77
CA LEU A 84 -23.52 -10.58 4.00
C LEU A 84 -23.16 -11.54 5.13
N ALA A 85 -22.85 -12.80 4.80
CA ALA A 85 -22.34 -13.79 5.76
C ALA A 85 -20.92 -13.43 6.24
N ALA A 86 -20.03 -13.04 5.32
CA ALA A 86 -18.67 -12.63 5.67
C ALA A 86 -18.64 -11.36 6.55
N ALA A 87 -19.52 -10.39 6.29
CA ALA A 87 -19.69 -9.20 7.12
C ALA A 87 -20.21 -9.52 8.55
N ALA A 88 -20.96 -10.62 8.72
CA ALA A 88 -21.52 -11.04 10.00
C ALA A 88 -20.47 -11.58 10.97
N ASP A 89 -19.72 -12.57 10.47
CA ASP A 89 -19.05 -13.58 11.28
C ASP A 89 -17.54 -13.61 11.04
N GLY A 90 -17.03 -12.77 10.12
CA GLY A 90 -15.62 -12.69 9.78
C GLY A 90 -14.74 -12.01 10.84
N GLY A 91 -13.42 -12.20 10.69
CA GLY A 91 -12.41 -11.34 11.31
C GLY A 91 -12.49 -9.89 10.80
N LEU A 92 -11.59 -9.02 11.26
CA LEU A 92 -11.59 -7.61 10.85
C LEU A 92 -11.49 -7.47 9.32
N ASP A 93 -10.42 -8.02 8.73
CA ASP A 93 -10.12 -7.93 7.29
C ASP A 93 -11.25 -8.52 6.46
N ARG A 94 -11.79 -9.68 6.87
CA ARG A 94 -12.93 -10.32 6.20
C ARG A 94 -14.20 -9.48 6.22
N ARG A 95 -14.50 -8.82 7.34
CA ARG A 95 -15.68 -7.95 7.43
C ARG A 95 -15.48 -6.68 6.60
N GLU A 96 -14.29 -6.08 6.65
CA GLU A 96 -13.96 -4.89 5.86
C GLU A 96 -14.04 -5.18 4.36
N ASN A 97 -13.38 -6.24 3.91
CA ASN A 97 -13.47 -6.72 2.54
C ASN A 97 -14.93 -7.04 2.15
N ALA A 98 -15.71 -7.65 3.04
CA ALA A 98 -17.12 -7.93 2.77
C ALA A 98 -17.95 -6.64 2.57
N TYR A 99 -17.77 -5.62 3.40
CA TYR A 99 -18.45 -4.32 3.21
C TYR A 99 -18.00 -3.62 1.92
N PHE A 100 -16.71 -3.69 1.58
CA PHE A 100 -16.22 -3.20 0.29
C PHE A 100 -16.88 -3.94 -0.89
N GLY A 101 -17.00 -5.27 -0.81
CA GLY A 101 -17.69 -6.07 -1.83
C GLY A 101 -19.18 -5.75 -1.94
N LEU A 102 -19.87 -5.48 -0.82
CA LEU A 102 -21.27 -5.05 -0.81
C LEU A 102 -21.43 -3.67 -1.46
N ALA A 103 -20.50 -2.73 -1.24
CA ALA A 103 -20.48 -1.45 -1.92
C ALA A 103 -20.29 -1.63 -3.44
N CYS A 104 -19.36 -2.50 -3.86
CA CYS A 104 -19.16 -2.86 -5.28
C CYS A 104 -20.42 -3.49 -5.90
N LEU A 105 -21.12 -4.33 -5.14
CA LEU A 105 -22.38 -4.96 -5.56
C LEU A 105 -23.51 -3.93 -5.78
N VAL A 106 -23.55 -2.89 -4.96
CA VAL A 106 -24.45 -1.74 -5.17
C VAL A 106 -24.04 -0.94 -6.41
N ALA A 107 -22.76 -0.63 -6.58
CA ALA A 107 -22.23 0.06 -7.77
C ALA A 107 -22.53 -0.70 -9.08
N ALA A 108 -22.41 -2.03 -9.05
CA ALA A 108 -22.75 -2.92 -10.16
C ALA A 108 -24.26 -3.07 -10.39
N GLN A 109 -25.11 -2.48 -9.53
CA GLN A 109 -26.58 -2.59 -9.57
C GLN A 109 -27.09 -4.03 -9.48
N GLN A 110 -26.41 -4.89 -8.72
CA GLN A 110 -26.75 -6.31 -8.54
C GLN A 110 -27.28 -6.64 -7.14
N HIS A 111 -27.78 -5.63 -6.41
CA HIS A 111 -28.24 -5.79 -5.04
C HIS A 111 -29.68 -6.29 -4.94
N PRO A 112 -29.98 -7.12 -3.93
CA PRO A 112 -31.35 -7.46 -3.61
C PRO A 112 -32.06 -6.23 -3.01
N SER A 113 -33.38 -6.17 -3.18
CA SER A 113 -34.19 -5.00 -2.77
C SER A 113 -34.24 -4.76 -1.26
N ASP A 114 -33.94 -5.78 -0.47
CA ASP A 114 -33.92 -5.75 0.99
C ASP A 114 -32.52 -5.48 1.58
N LEU A 115 -31.52 -5.20 0.73
CA LEU A 115 -30.15 -4.92 1.17
C LEU A 115 -30.12 -3.76 2.18
N GLY A 116 -30.83 -2.66 1.92
CA GLY A 116 -30.86 -1.50 2.82
C GLY A 116 -31.33 -1.84 4.24
N ALA A 117 -32.41 -2.61 4.37
CA ALA A 117 -32.89 -3.08 5.67
C ALA A 117 -31.89 -4.00 6.37
N THR A 118 -31.22 -4.87 5.62
CA THR A 118 -30.20 -5.79 6.15
C THR A 118 -28.97 -5.01 6.66
N ILE A 119 -28.51 -4.03 5.89
CA ILE A 119 -27.37 -3.19 6.27
C ILE A 119 -27.70 -2.30 7.47
N ALA A 120 -28.93 -1.78 7.57
CA ALA A 120 -29.34 -1.02 8.76
C ALA A 120 -29.25 -1.87 10.03
N HIS A 121 -29.63 -3.16 9.97
CA HIS A 121 -29.45 -4.07 11.10
C HIS A 121 -27.96 -4.33 11.39
N ARG A 122 -27.13 -4.44 10.36
CA ARG A 122 -25.67 -4.58 10.53
C ARG A 122 -25.02 -3.39 11.19
N ILE A 123 -25.49 -2.17 10.91
CA ILE A 123 -25.00 -0.98 11.62
C ILE A 123 -25.26 -1.13 13.13
N ASP A 124 -26.43 -1.62 13.54
CA ASP A 124 -26.70 -1.86 14.97
C ASP A 124 -25.75 -2.91 15.58
N ASP A 125 -25.45 -3.99 14.84
CA ASP A 125 -24.49 -5.01 15.25
C ASP A 125 -23.07 -4.44 15.41
N GLU A 126 -22.62 -3.62 14.45
CA GLU A 126 -21.29 -2.98 14.48
C GLU A 126 -21.19 -1.95 15.60
N LEU A 127 -22.24 -1.16 15.86
CA LEU A 127 -22.28 -0.24 16.99
C LEU A 127 -22.20 -0.97 18.32
N ALA A 128 -22.91 -2.09 18.46
CA ALA A 128 -22.81 -2.93 19.66
C ALA A 128 -21.39 -3.48 19.85
N ARG A 129 -20.70 -3.86 18.76
CA ARG A 129 -19.29 -4.27 18.80
C ARG A 129 -18.39 -3.13 19.26
N ALA A 130 -18.51 -1.95 18.67
CA ALA A 130 -17.74 -0.75 19.05
C ALA A 130 -17.91 -0.41 20.53
N GLN A 131 -19.15 -0.40 21.02
CA GLN A 131 -19.49 -0.10 22.42
C GLN A 131 -18.94 -1.15 23.40
N SER A 132 -18.71 -2.38 22.93
CA SER A 132 -18.07 -3.44 23.71
C SER A 132 -16.52 -3.36 23.71
N GLY A 133 -15.94 -2.35 23.06
CA GLY A 133 -14.49 -2.17 22.93
C GLY A 133 -13.84 -3.03 21.84
N ARG A 134 -14.64 -3.54 20.88
CA ARG A 134 -14.15 -4.25 19.68
C ARG A 134 -14.16 -3.31 18.48
N SER A 135 -13.54 -3.70 17.37
CA SER A 135 -13.62 -2.94 16.12
C SER A 135 -15.04 -2.93 15.57
N GLY A 136 -15.63 -1.74 15.52
CA GLY A 136 -16.85 -1.44 14.75
C GLY A 136 -16.48 -0.97 13.36
N LEU A 137 -17.21 -1.44 12.35
CA LEU A 137 -17.08 -1.03 10.94
C LEU A 137 -18.36 -0.34 10.47
N SER A 138 -18.98 0.43 11.36
CA SER A 138 -20.30 0.99 11.13
C SER A 138 -20.28 2.06 10.03
N GLU A 139 -19.17 2.79 9.82
CA GLU A 139 -19.01 3.69 8.67
C GLU A 139 -19.02 2.94 7.33
N HIS A 140 -18.38 1.79 7.23
CA HIS A 140 -18.35 0.98 6.01
C HIS A 140 -19.76 0.49 5.65
N ALA A 141 -20.52 0.03 6.65
CA ALA A 141 -21.91 -0.35 6.46
C ALA A 141 -22.77 0.86 6.03
N SER A 142 -22.57 2.03 6.66
CA SER A 142 -23.34 3.24 6.33
C SER A 142 -23.09 3.75 4.91
N ARG A 143 -21.88 3.60 4.37
CA ARG A 143 -21.57 3.93 2.97
C ARG A 143 -22.51 3.22 2.00
N ILE A 144 -22.85 1.97 2.28
CA ILE A 144 -23.76 1.17 1.45
C ILE A 144 -25.18 1.77 1.46
N LEU A 145 -25.69 2.18 2.63
CA LEU A 145 -26.99 2.86 2.73
C LEU A 145 -27.01 4.17 1.94
N VAL A 146 -25.92 4.94 2.05
CA VAL A 146 -25.76 6.21 1.35
C VAL A 146 -25.75 5.99 -0.16
N MET A 147 -25.04 4.97 -0.66
CA MET A 147 -25.03 4.61 -2.08
C MET A 147 -26.41 4.15 -2.58
N LEU A 148 -27.18 3.45 -1.73
CA LEU A 148 -28.56 3.02 -2.00
C LEU A 148 -29.57 4.17 -1.97
N ALA A 149 -29.17 5.39 -1.56
CA ALA A 149 -30.08 6.50 -1.28
C ALA A 149 -31.14 6.14 -0.22
N ASP A 150 -30.77 5.34 0.79
CA ASP A 150 -31.72 4.94 1.84
C ASP A 150 -32.20 6.17 2.62
N PRO A 151 -33.52 6.37 2.81
CA PRO A 151 -34.08 7.56 3.44
C PRO A 151 -33.68 7.73 4.91
N HIS A 152 -33.16 6.69 5.55
CA HIS A 152 -32.70 6.72 6.94
C HIS A 152 -31.19 6.95 7.08
N SER A 153 -30.45 7.09 5.97
CA SER A 153 -28.99 7.21 5.97
C SER A 153 -28.47 8.33 6.87
N GLU A 154 -29.05 9.53 6.81
CA GLU A 154 -28.59 10.68 7.61
C GLU A 154 -28.75 10.43 9.12
N ALA A 155 -29.88 9.85 9.53
CA ALA A 155 -30.14 9.49 10.92
C ALA A 155 -29.18 8.39 11.39
N MET A 156 -28.89 7.39 10.54
CA MET A 156 -27.92 6.34 10.84
C MET A 156 -26.51 6.90 11.00
N ILE A 157 -26.07 7.80 10.12
CA ILE A 157 -24.78 8.46 10.25
C ILE A 157 -24.69 9.22 11.58
N GLN A 158 -25.75 9.91 12.02
CA GLN A 158 -25.73 10.60 13.32
C GLN A 158 -25.59 9.61 14.48
N ARG A 159 -26.33 8.50 14.44
CA ARG A 159 -26.21 7.45 15.46
C ARG A 159 -24.81 6.86 15.51
N ILE A 160 -24.15 6.71 14.36
CA ILE A 160 -22.77 6.21 14.29
C ILE A 160 -21.80 7.20 14.94
N ILE A 161 -21.86 8.49 14.58
CA ILE A 161 -20.99 9.53 15.16
C ILE A 161 -21.10 9.57 16.70
N GLU A 162 -22.30 9.34 17.23
CA GLU A 162 -22.58 9.34 18.67
C GLU A 162 -22.24 8.02 19.36
N GLY A 163 -22.42 6.89 18.67
CA GLY A 163 -22.39 5.55 19.24
C GLY A 163 -21.11 4.76 18.99
N ASP A 164 -20.31 5.15 18.01
CA ASP A 164 -19.04 4.53 17.64
C ASP A 164 -17.89 5.51 17.88
N PRO A 165 -17.09 5.34 18.94
CA PRO A 165 -15.94 6.21 19.17
C PRO A 165 -14.79 5.97 18.18
N LEU A 166 -14.84 4.89 17.39
CA LEU A 166 -13.75 4.42 16.52
C LEU A 166 -13.97 4.75 15.05
N THR A 167 -15.17 5.22 14.74
CA THR A 167 -15.56 5.56 13.38
C THR A 167 -14.75 6.72 12.81
N ASP A 168 -14.47 6.66 11.52
CA ASP A 168 -13.93 7.80 10.79
C ASP A 168 -15.02 8.88 10.60
N ARG A 169 -14.94 9.93 11.42
CA ARG A 169 -15.89 11.04 11.37
C ARG A 169 -15.78 11.87 10.09
N TYR A 170 -14.61 11.92 9.45
CA TYR A 170 -14.43 12.64 8.20
C TYR A 170 -15.15 11.91 7.07
N GLU A 171 -14.99 10.60 7.01
CA GLU A 171 -15.73 9.73 6.08
C GLU A 171 -17.25 9.94 6.21
N LEU A 172 -17.77 9.92 7.44
CA LEU A 172 -19.21 10.15 7.69
C LEU A 172 -19.67 11.56 7.32
N GLN A 173 -18.82 12.57 7.49
CA GLN A 173 -19.11 13.93 7.03
C GLN A 173 -19.12 14.02 5.49
N ARG A 174 -18.20 13.34 4.80
CA ARG A 174 -18.21 13.23 3.34
C ARG A 174 -19.50 12.58 2.85
N GLN A 175 -19.92 11.48 3.49
CA GLN A 175 -21.15 10.78 3.16
C GLN A 175 -22.40 11.66 3.33
N ARG A 176 -22.48 12.45 4.43
CA ARG A 176 -23.55 13.44 4.62
C ARG A 176 -23.58 14.48 3.53
N LYS A 177 -22.41 14.99 3.16
CA LYS A 177 -22.29 15.96 2.07
C LYS A 177 -22.79 15.36 0.76
N ALA A 178 -22.42 14.12 0.44
CA ALA A 178 -22.91 13.43 -0.74
C ALA A 178 -24.45 13.24 -0.75
N LEU A 179 -25.06 12.87 0.39
CA LEU A 179 -26.52 12.83 0.53
C LEU A 179 -27.16 14.20 0.29
N ALA A 180 -26.61 15.25 0.88
CA ALA A 180 -27.15 16.61 0.77
C ALA A 180 -27.05 17.15 -0.66
N ASP A 181 -25.90 16.95 -1.32
CA ASP A 181 -25.62 17.52 -2.63
C ASP A 181 -26.25 16.69 -3.77
N HIS A 182 -26.35 15.37 -3.62
CA HIS A 182 -26.67 14.45 -4.72
C HIS A 182 -27.73 13.39 -4.39
N GLY A 183 -28.22 13.33 -3.16
CA GLY A 183 -29.17 12.31 -2.67
C GLY A 183 -28.55 10.93 -2.42
N ARG A 184 -27.29 10.71 -2.85
CA ARG A 184 -26.51 9.48 -2.65
C ARG A 184 -25.04 9.71 -2.99
N ASP A 185 -24.17 8.77 -2.61
CA ASP A 185 -22.73 8.81 -2.91
C ASP A 185 -22.42 8.40 -4.36
N GLN A 186 -22.57 9.37 -5.28
CA GLN A 186 -22.30 9.18 -6.72
C GLN A 186 -20.83 8.91 -7.03
N GLU A 187 -19.92 9.48 -6.23
CA GLU A 187 -18.48 9.32 -6.41
C GLU A 187 -18.08 7.87 -6.13
N SER A 188 -18.49 7.32 -4.99
CA SER A 188 -18.27 5.90 -4.67
C SER A 188 -18.90 4.97 -5.71
N LEU A 189 -20.11 5.29 -6.18
CA LEU A 189 -20.77 4.51 -7.24
C LEU A 189 -19.95 4.49 -8.55
N ALA A 190 -19.37 5.63 -8.94
CA ALA A 190 -18.54 5.71 -10.14
C ALA A 190 -17.21 4.98 -9.95
N THR A 191 -16.53 5.20 -8.82
CA THR A 191 -15.20 4.63 -8.54
C THR A 191 -15.22 3.11 -8.41
N LEU A 192 -16.27 2.54 -7.79
CA LEU A 192 -16.31 1.10 -7.49
C LEU A 192 -16.87 0.24 -8.64
N ALA A 193 -17.52 0.85 -9.63
CA ALA A 193 -18.17 0.11 -10.72
C ALA A 193 -17.16 -0.61 -11.62
N GLU A 194 -16.03 0.04 -11.93
CA GLU A 194 -15.03 -0.42 -12.89
C GLU A 194 -13.69 -0.68 -12.18
N TRP A 195 -13.06 -1.82 -12.46
CA TRP A 195 -11.83 -2.21 -11.76
C TRP A 195 -10.65 -1.25 -12.02
N HIS A 196 -10.59 -0.66 -13.21
CA HIS A 196 -9.54 0.31 -13.56
C HIS A 196 -9.59 1.56 -12.67
N THR A 197 -10.77 1.93 -12.18
CA THR A 197 -10.94 3.07 -11.29
C THR A 197 -10.80 2.62 -9.83
N ALA A 198 -11.38 1.48 -9.47
CA ALA A 198 -11.32 0.95 -8.11
C ALA A 198 -9.90 0.59 -7.62
N PHE A 199 -9.01 0.26 -8.56
CA PHE A 199 -7.63 -0.19 -8.29
C PHE A 199 -6.58 0.63 -9.06
N ALA A 200 -6.88 1.89 -9.40
CA ALA A 200 -5.99 2.72 -10.22
C ALA A 200 -4.57 2.83 -9.61
N GLU A 201 -4.48 3.04 -8.29
CA GLU A 201 -3.22 3.18 -7.55
C GLU A 201 -2.42 1.87 -7.47
N ASP A 202 -3.10 0.73 -7.57
CA ASP A 202 -2.53 -0.61 -7.47
C ASP A 202 -2.06 -1.15 -8.84
N THR A 203 -2.31 -0.40 -9.92
CA THR A 203 -1.88 -0.77 -11.28
C THR A 203 -0.49 -0.22 -11.61
N ALA A 204 0.31 -1.03 -12.31
CA ALA A 204 1.58 -0.58 -12.87
C ALA A 204 1.32 0.48 -13.96
N THR A 205 2.14 1.54 -13.99
CA THR A 205 1.97 2.62 -14.97
C THR A 205 2.44 2.17 -16.35
N ALA A 206 1.93 2.80 -17.41
CA ALA A 206 2.30 2.44 -18.78
C ALA A 206 3.80 2.62 -19.07
N ASP A 207 4.49 3.50 -18.34
CA ASP A 207 5.92 3.76 -18.49
C ASP A 207 6.79 2.64 -17.92
N ASP A 208 6.25 1.84 -17.00
CA ASP A 208 6.91 0.63 -16.49
C ASP A 208 6.99 -0.49 -17.56
N ASP A 209 6.30 -0.34 -18.70
CA ASP A 209 6.14 -1.40 -19.72
C ASP A 209 7.18 -1.32 -20.87
N MET A 210 8.12 -0.37 -20.85
CA MET A 210 9.14 -0.18 -21.92
C MET A 210 10.43 -1.00 -21.71
N GLY A 211 10.42 -1.96 -20.78
CA GLY A 211 11.57 -2.81 -20.46
C GLY A 211 11.73 -4.06 -21.36
N VAL A 212 12.33 -3.86 -22.54
CA VAL A 212 13.15 -4.84 -23.30
C VAL A 212 12.53 -6.22 -23.55
N GLN A 213 11.72 -6.34 -24.62
CA GLN A 213 11.74 -7.56 -25.42
C GLN A 213 12.88 -7.45 -26.43
N GLY A 214 13.92 -8.26 -26.25
CA GLY A 214 15.00 -8.40 -27.22
C GLY A 214 14.45 -8.95 -28.53
N GLU A 215 14.40 -8.10 -29.56
CA GLU A 215 14.46 -8.54 -30.96
C GLU A 215 15.87 -9.13 -31.16
N GLY A 216 16.03 -10.40 -31.50
CA GLY A 216 15.48 -10.96 -32.73
C GLY A 216 16.58 -10.86 -33.79
N GLY A 217 17.52 -11.80 -33.74
CA GLY A 217 18.64 -11.89 -34.68
C GLY A 217 18.14 -11.93 -36.13
N SER A 218 18.66 -11.03 -36.95
CA SER A 218 18.53 -11.08 -38.40
C SER A 218 19.72 -11.87 -38.97
N GLY A 219 19.43 -13.06 -39.51
CA GLY A 219 20.35 -13.82 -40.33
C GLY A 219 20.12 -13.54 -41.82
N ASN A 220 21.20 -13.21 -42.54
CA ASN A 220 21.67 -13.88 -43.78
C ASN A 220 22.76 -13.04 -44.45
N ASP A 221 23.96 -13.61 -44.62
CA ASP A 221 24.48 -13.95 -45.97
C ASP A 221 25.85 -14.67 -45.94
N ILE A 222 25.80 -15.95 -46.31
CA ILE A 222 26.66 -16.72 -47.24
C ILE A 222 28.22 -16.59 -47.20
N SER A 223 28.82 -17.73 -46.83
CA SER A 223 30.16 -18.38 -47.01
C SER A 223 31.05 -18.02 -48.24
N PRO A 224 32.35 -18.46 -48.37
CA PRO A 224 32.91 -19.72 -47.83
C PRO A 224 34.42 -19.81 -47.45
N GLU A 225 34.76 -20.98 -46.88
CA GLU A 225 36.02 -21.74 -47.03
C GLU A 225 37.32 -21.21 -46.37
N THR A 226 37.82 -21.87 -45.32
CA THR A 226 39.21 -22.38 -45.23
C THR A 226 39.38 -23.38 -44.05
N ALA A 227 39.76 -24.60 -44.44
CA ALA A 227 40.54 -25.67 -43.81
C ALA A 227 40.76 -25.84 -42.28
N LEU A 228 40.74 -27.13 -41.90
CA LEU A 228 41.03 -27.75 -40.60
C LEU A 228 42.47 -27.57 -40.05
N ALA A 229 42.53 -27.38 -38.72
CA ALA A 229 43.41 -27.98 -37.67
C ALA A 229 44.95 -27.74 -37.72
N PRO A 230 45.72 -27.85 -36.61
CA PRO A 230 45.38 -28.39 -35.26
C PRO A 230 45.85 -27.54 -34.03
N GLU A 231 45.28 -27.82 -32.86
CA GLU A 231 45.90 -27.63 -31.52
C GLU A 231 46.64 -28.93 -31.09
N PRO A 232 47.49 -28.98 -30.04
CA PRO A 232 48.18 -27.94 -29.25
C PRO A 232 49.71 -28.24 -29.10
N PRO A 233 50.44 -27.61 -28.17
CA PRO A 233 50.76 -28.39 -26.97
C PRO A 233 50.65 -27.63 -25.65
N ILE A 234 50.28 -28.42 -24.64
CA ILE A 234 50.31 -28.13 -23.21
C ILE A 234 51.74 -27.76 -22.79
N GLN A 235 51.89 -26.64 -22.09
CA GLN A 235 53.04 -26.39 -21.21
C GLN A 235 52.55 -26.17 -19.78
N ASP A 236 52.88 -27.15 -18.94
CA ASP A 236 52.94 -27.02 -17.49
C ASP A 236 53.93 -25.92 -17.10
N SER A 237 53.51 -25.06 -16.18
CA SER A 237 54.41 -24.28 -15.33
C SER A 237 53.69 -23.94 -14.03
N ASN A 238 53.89 -24.81 -13.05
CA ASN A 238 53.77 -24.46 -11.63
C ASN A 238 54.72 -23.29 -11.30
N ALA A 239 54.21 -22.30 -10.57
CA ALA A 239 54.83 -21.61 -9.43
C ALA A 239 54.37 -20.14 -9.35
N ALA A 240 53.42 -19.87 -8.45
CA ALA A 240 53.48 -18.80 -7.46
C ALA A 240 52.10 -18.75 -6.77
N GLU A 241 52.02 -19.41 -5.63
CA GLU A 241 51.14 -18.97 -4.55
C GLU A 241 51.54 -17.55 -4.15
N ASP A 242 50.56 -16.83 -3.60
CA ASP A 242 50.69 -15.54 -2.91
C ASP A 242 50.53 -14.27 -3.76
N SER A 243 49.28 -13.87 -3.99
CA SER A 243 48.80 -12.48 -4.12
C SER A 243 47.27 -12.47 -4.24
N LEU A 244 46.58 -12.71 -3.13
CA LEU A 244 45.18 -12.34 -2.93
C LEU A 244 45.19 -10.95 -2.27
N GLU A 245 45.42 -9.90 -3.06
CA GLU A 245 45.21 -8.52 -2.61
C GLU A 245 44.27 -7.80 -3.57
N GLN A 246 43.16 -7.31 -3.00
CA GLN A 246 42.35 -6.19 -3.45
C GLN A 246 41.72 -6.29 -4.84
N MET A 247 40.64 -7.09 -4.94
CA MET A 247 39.55 -6.72 -5.83
C MET A 247 38.78 -5.57 -5.16
N GLY A 248 38.62 -4.48 -5.92
CA GLY A 248 38.18 -3.17 -5.47
C GLY A 248 36.94 -3.19 -4.59
N GLU A 249 37.02 -2.43 -3.50
CA GLU A 249 35.84 -1.89 -2.84
C GLU A 249 34.99 -1.21 -3.90
N ASP A 250 33.78 -1.74 -4.13
CA ASP A 250 32.76 -1.06 -4.91
C ASP A 250 32.58 0.35 -4.31
N GLU A 251 33.17 1.36 -4.95
CA GLU A 251 32.92 2.77 -4.66
C GLU A 251 31.44 3.02 -4.94
N ARG A 252 30.59 2.82 -3.93
CA ARG A 252 29.21 3.29 -3.96
C ARG A 252 29.24 4.78 -4.31
N PRO A 253 28.40 5.25 -5.25
CA PRO A 253 28.29 6.67 -5.57
C PRO A 253 28.15 7.47 -4.28
N GLN A 254 29.06 8.42 -4.05
CA GLN A 254 28.97 9.29 -2.87
C GLN A 254 27.73 10.17 -3.02
N ALA A 255 26.70 9.86 -2.24
CA ALA A 255 25.51 10.68 -2.13
C ALA A 255 25.88 12.04 -1.50
N PRO A 256 25.20 13.14 -1.86
CA PRO A 256 25.44 14.44 -1.24
C PRO A 256 25.17 14.37 0.27
N PRO A 257 25.88 15.11 1.12
CA PRO A 257 25.60 15.13 2.55
C PRO A 257 24.23 15.76 2.84
N ILE A 258 23.58 15.35 3.94
CA ILE A 258 22.29 15.91 4.35
C ILE A 258 22.50 17.29 5.01
N ASP A 259 22.11 18.36 4.31
CA ASP A 259 22.19 19.73 4.85
C ASP A 259 20.93 20.11 5.63
N VAL A 260 20.97 19.85 6.94
CA VAL A 260 19.87 20.16 7.87
C VAL A 260 19.60 21.67 7.93
N GLN A 261 20.63 22.51 7.84
CA GLN A 261 20.47 23.96 7.94
C GLN A 261 19.74 24.50 6.71
N ALA A 262 20.10 24.02 5.51
CA ALA A 262 19.39 24.34 4.28
C ALA A 262 17.93 23.84 4.31
N TYR A 263 17.66 22.67 4.89
CA TYR A 263 16.28 22.20 5.08
C TYR A 263 15.49 23.11 6.02
N ILE A 264 16.04 23.49 7.17
CA ILE A 264 15.38 24.42 8.12
C ILE A 264 15.09 25.76 7.43
N GLU A 265 16.05 26.29 6.67
CA GLU A 265 15.89 27.53 5.90
C GLU A 265 14.81 27.40 4.82
N SER A 266 14.69 26.24 4.17
CA SER A 266 13.66 25.96 3.17
C SER A 266 12.24 26.02 3.73
N LYS A 267 12.06 25.79 5.04
CA LYS A 267 10.74 25.84 5.71
C LYS A 267 10.29 27.26 6.07
N GLY A 268 11.16 28.27 5.97
CA GLY A 268 10.80 29.67 6.15
C GLY A 268 10.10 29.96 7.49
N GLU A 269 8.98 30.69 7.46
CA GLU A 269 8.21 31.06 8.66
C GLU A 269 7.55 29.84 9.35
N GLY A 270 7.26 28.76 8.60
CA GLY A 270 6.72 27.52 9.14
C GLY A 270 7.69 26.75 10.04
N ALA A 271 8.99 27.10 10.01
CA ALA A 271 10.00 26.45 10.85
C ALA A 271 9.80 26.70 12.35
N ALA A 272 9.11 27.79 12.73
CA ALA A 272 8.88 28.13 14.13
C ALA A 272 7.79 27.27 14.80
N GLU A 273 6.94 26.62 14.01
CA GLU A 273 5.79 25.85 14.49
C GLU A 273 6.14 24.38 14.77
N ASP A 274 7.26 23.89 14.24
CA ASP A 274 7.72 22.51 14.46
C ASP A 274 8.88 22.45 15.48
N PRO A 275 8.61 22.04 16.74
CA PRO A 275 9.63 21.94 17.78
C PRO A 275 10.71 20.89 17.46
N MET A 276 10.48 19.97 16.52
CA MET A 276 11.46 18.96 16.12
C MET A 276 12.51 19.50 15.17
N LEU A 277 12.25 20.59 14.43
CA LEU A 277 13.26 21.21 13.57
C LEU A 277 14.49 21.68 14.36
N GLY A 278 14.29 22.21 15.57
CA GLY A 278 15.38 22.60 16.46
C GLY A 278 16.20 21.42 17.02
N LEU A 279 15.67 20.20 16.93
CA LEU A 279 16.34 18.98 17.40
C LEU A 279 17.05 18.23 16.28
N LEU A 280 16.72 18.46 15.01
CA LEU A 280 17.36 17.80 13.86
C LEU A 280 18.90 17.88 13.88
N PRO A 281 19.55 19.02 14.20
CA PRO A 281 21.01 19.10 14.25
C PRO A 281 21.65 18.20 15.31
N GLN A 282 20.89 17.76 16.32
CA GLN A 282 21.35 16.86 17.37
C GLN A 282 21.04 15.40 17.05
N VAL A 283 19.90 15.14 16.41
CA VAL A 283 19.40 13.80 16.10
C VAL A 283 20.14 13.19 14.90
N LEU A 284 20.43 13.99 13.87
CA LEU A 284 21.02 13.45 12.64
C LEU A 284 22.45 12.89 12.84
N PRO A 285 23.38 13.57 13.53
CA PRO A 285 24.72 13.01 13.78
C PRO A 285 24.68 11.73 14.61
N MET A 286 23.67 11.59 15.47
CA MET A 286 23.45 10.38 16.24
C MET A 286 23.01 9.21 15.32
N PHE A 287 22.11 9.45 14.37
CA PHE A 287 21.77 8.43 13.36
C PHE A 287 22.97 8.06 12.49
N GLU A 288 23.80 9.01 12.11
CA GLU A 288 25.02 8.77 11.35
C GLU A 288 26.02 7.91 12.14
N GLN A 289 26.23 8.23 13.42
CA GLN A 289 27.06 7.42 14.30
C GLN A 289 26.50 5.99 14.46
N LEU A 290 25.18 5.85 14.61
CA LEU A 290 24.55 4.53 14.72
C LEU A 290 24.63 3.74 13.41
N ALA A 291 24.42 4.38 12.26
CA ALA A 291 24.59 3.76 10.95
C ALA A 291 26.02 3.23 10.78
N GLN A 292 27.02 4.04 11.13
CA GLN A 292 28.41 3.64 11.06
C GLN A 292 28.75 2.50 12.04
N GLN A 293 28.16 2.48 13.23
CA GLN A 293 28.40 1.45 14.23
C GLN A 293 27.69 0.12 13.94
N ALA A 294 26.45 0.18 13.45
CA ALA A 294 25.60 -1.00 13.29
C ALA A 294 25.66 -1.60 11.88
N VAL A 295 25.75 -0.75 10.85
CA VAL A 295 25.74 -1.17 9.43
C VAL A 295 27.12 -1.02 8.79
N GLY A 296 27.99 -0.17 9.36
CA GLY A 296 29.31 0.11 8.79
C GLY A 296 29.26 1.03 7.56
N ALA A 297 28.15 1.75 7.37
CA ALA A 297 27.90 2.60 6.22
C ALA A 297 27.50 4.02 6.63
N GLN A 298 27.71 4.97 5.73
CA GLN A 298 27.21 6.35 5.87
C GLN A 298 25.70 6.37 5.76
N LEU A 299 25.06 7.24 6.53
CA LEU A 299 23.60 7.34 6.61
C LEU A 299 22.98 7.53 5.22
N GLU A 300 23.57 8.40 4.42
CA GLU A 300 23.16 8.77 3.07
C GLU A 300 23.17 7.59 2.09
N THR A 301 23.90 6.53 2.40
CA THR A 301 24.06 5.36 1.53
C THR A 301 23.16 4.18 1.90
N LEU A 302 22.37 4.31 2.98
CA LEU A 302 21.50 3.25 3.45
C LEU A 302 20.31 3.04 2.52
N SER A 303 19.95 1.78 2.28
CA SER A 303 18.66 1.41 1.71
C SER A 303 17.52 1.67 2.70
N GLY A 304 16.28 1.70 2.22
CA GLY A 304 15.12 1.90 3.10
C GLY A 304 14.96 0.82 4.16
N GLN A 305 15.29 -0.43 3.85
CA GLN A 305 15.24 -1.52 4.83
C GLN A 305 16.35 -1.38 5.89
N GLU A 306 17.58 -1.02 5.49
CA GLU A 306 18.68 -0.80 6.43
C GLU A 306 18.38 0.38 7.37
N PHE A 307 17.85 1.48 6.84
CA PHE A 307 17.47 2.62 7.65
C PHE A 307 16.29 2.30 8.58
N ALA A 308 15.25 1.61 8.10
CA ALA A 308 14.14 1.17 8.95
C ALA A 308 14.62 0.23 10.07
N ALA A 309 15.51 -0.72 9.78
CA ALA A 309 16.10 -1.60 10.78
C ALA A 309 16.95 -0.83 11.81
N LEU A 310 17.72 0.17 11.36
CA LEU A 310 18.48 1.04 12.25
C LEU A 310 17.56 1.74 13.26
N ILE A 311 16.45 2.30 12.79
CA ILE A 311 15.48 3.02 13.61
C ILE A 311 14.69 2.08 14.54
N LEU A 312 14.22 0.93 14.04
CA LEU A 312 13.30 0.07 14.80
C LEU A 312 14.02 -0.94 15.70
N GLN A 313 15.26 -1.33 15.38
CA GLN A 313 15.97 -2.40 16.10
C GLN A 313 17.18 -1.88 16.87
N VAL A 314 17.96 -0.96 16.30
CA VAL A 314 19.22 -0.47 16.88
C VAL A 314 18.97 0.71 17.81
N LEU A 315 18.21 1.71 17.35
CA LEU A 315 17.93 2.93 18.11
C LEU A 315 17.35 2.65 19.51
N PRO A 316 16.39 1.70 19.70
CA PRO A 316 15.84 1.41 21.03
C PRO A 316 16.86 0.88 22.04
N GLN A 317 17.97 0.33 21.56
CA GLN A 317 19.05 -0.19 22.40
C GLN A 317 20.09 0.88 22.72
N ALA A 318 20.21 1.91 21.87
CA ALA A 318 21.20 2.97 22.00
C ALA A 318 20.73 4.14 22.88
N LEU A 319 19.42 4.32 23.06
CA LEU A 319 18.86 5.50 23.74
C LEU A 319 18.00 5.18 24.95
N PRO A 320 18.00 6.05 25.98
CA PRO A 320 17.03 5.97 27.06
C PRO A 320 15.58 6.13 26.55
N GLN A 321 14.65 5.44 27.21
CA GLN A 321 13.23 5.36 26.80
C GLN A 321 12.55 6.73 26.62
N GLN A 322 12.94 7.75 27.38
CA GLN A 322 12.40 9.10 27.27
C GLN A 322 12.69 9.75 25.90
N TYR A 323 13.88 9.51 25.35
CA TYR A 323 14.26 10.04 24.04
C TYR A 323 13.59 9.27 22.90
N LEU A 324 13.40 7.96 23.08
CA LEU A 324 12.67 7.13 22.12
C LEU A 324 11.22 7.59 21.94
N GLN A 325 10.53 7.95 23.03
CA GLN A 325 9.16 8.46 22.93
C GLN A 325 9.07 9.78 22.16
N ALA A 326 10.08 10.65 22.29
CA ALA A 326 10.14 11.89 21.53
C ALA A 326 10.42 11.62 20.04
N LEU A 327 11.37 10.74 19.72
CA LEU A 327 11.75 10.39 18.36
C LEU A 327 10.67 9.59 17.61
N PHE A 328 9.91 8.76 18.31
CA PHE A 328 8.76 8.04 17.76
C PHE A 328 7.43 8.79 17.91
N SER A 329 7.46 10.08 18.22
CA SER A 329 6.25 10.89 18.14
C SER A 329 5.88 11.14 16.67
N PRO A 330 4.57 11.27 16.34
CA PRO A 330 4.15 11.61 14.98
C PRO A 330 4.86 12.82 14.39
N ASN A 331 5.01 13.87 15.20
CA ASN A 331 5.65 15.08 14.75
C ASN A 331 7.10 14.81 14.33
N ALA A 332 7.88 14.10 15.17
CA ALA A 332 9.26 13.74 14.84
C ALA A 332 9.37 12.90 13.57
N ILE A 333 8.49 11.91 13.41
CA ILE A 333 8.47 11.05 12.22
C ILE A 333 8.10 11.85 10.97
N ASN A 334 7.15 12.77 11.06
CA ASN A 334 6.75 13.64 9.95
C ASN A 334 7.86 14.64 9.59
N THR A 335 8.53 15.24 10.58
CA THR A 335 9.68 16.13 10.34
C THR A 335 10.81 15.40 9.63
N LEU A 336 11.11 14.16 10.04
CA LEU A 336 12.12 13.31 9.40
C LEU A 336 11.70 12.90 7.98
N ALA A 337 10.43 12.54 7.77
CA ALA A 337 9.89 12.26 6.44
C ALA A 337 10.08 13.46 5.51
N GLY A 338 9.73 14.67 5.98
CA GLY A 338 9.89 15.91 5.22
C GLY A 338 11.36 16.22 4.90
N LEU A 339 12.28 15.99 5.86
CA LEU A 339 13.72 16.18 5.65
C LEU A 339 14.23 15.23 4.56
N PHE A 340 13.88 13.95 4.62
CA PHE A 340 14.40 12.97 3.66
C PHE A 340 13.74 13.08 2.28
N LYS A 341 12.47 13.46 2.19
CA LYS A 341 11.83 13.84 0.92
C LYS A 341 12.53 15.05 0.29
N TRP A 342 12.84 16.08 1.08
CA TRP A 342 13.59 17.24 0.59
C TRP A 342 15.01 16.85 0.15
N TYR A 343 15.70 15.99 0.91
CA TYR A 343 17.03 15.48 0.57
C TYR A 343 17.03 14.69 -0.74
N GLU A 344 16.04 13.83 -0.96
CA GLU A 344 15.82 13.13 -2.23
C GLU A 344 15.66 14.11 -3.40
N GLN A 345 14.89 15.19 -3.22
CA GLN A 345 14.74 16.24 -4.24
C GLN A 345 16.06 16.97 -4.59
N GLN A 346 17.03 16.99 -3.66
CA GLN A 346 18.37 17.52 -3.92
C GLN A 346 19.32 16.50 -4.59
N GLY A 347 18.81 15.35 -5.02
CA GLY A 347 19.60 14.27 -5.60
C GLY A 347 20.20 13.31 -4.57
N GLY A 348 19.69 13.36 -3.33
CA GLY A 348 20.00 12.40 -2.28
C GLY A 348 19.40 11.01 -2.54
N ASN A 349 19.87 10.02 -1.78
CA ASN A 349 19.37 8.65 -1.88
C ASN A 349 17.90 8.53 -1.41
N PRO A 350 16.98 7.97 -2.23
CA PRO A 350 15.57 7.80 -1.85
C PRO A 350 15.35 6.79 -0.71
N GLY A 351 16.36 5.96 -0.40
CA GLY A 351 16.28 4.94 0.65
C GLY A 351 15.85 5.50 2.00
N LEU A 352 16.29 6.70 2.38
CA LEU A 352 15.95 7.29 3.68
C LEU A 352 14.45 7.63 3.80
N ALA A 353 13.86 8.20 2.75
CA ALA A 353 12.43 8.51 2.71
C ALA A 353 11.58 7.22 2.74
N GLN A 354 11.98 6.22 1.95
CA GLN A 354 11.37 4.89 1.94
C GLN A 354 11.46 4.22 3.33
N GLY A 355 12.61 4.33 3.99
CA GLY A 355 12.81 3.78 5.32
C GLY A 355 11.90 4.41 6.37
N ILE A 356 11.67 5.74 6.33
CA ILE A 356 10.67 6.38 7.20
C ILE A 356 9.26 5.89 6.90
N ALA A 357 8.89 5.67 5.63
CA ALA A 357 7.57 5.11 5.29
C ALA A 357 7.37 3.72 5.91
N ILE A 358 8.41 2.86 5.87
CA ILE A 358 8.39 1.54 6.54
C ILE A 358 8.24 1.69 8.06
N VAL A 359 9.01 2.60 8.68
CA VAL A 359 8.92 2.87 10.12
C VAL A 359 7.50 3.30 10.51
N ARG A 360 6.87 4.19 9.75
CA ARG A 360 5.49 4.63 9.98
C ARG A 360 4.52 3.47 9.91
N GLN A 361 4.60 2.65 8.86
CA GLN A 361 3.73 1.49 8.70
C GLN A 361 3.83 0.56 9.91
N GLN A 362 5.05 0.25 10.37
CA GLN A 362 5.26 -0.61 11.53
C GLN A 362 4.78 0.01 12.85
N LEU A 363 5.00 1.32 13.07
CA LEU A 363 4.48 2.01 14.25
C LEU A 363 2.95 2.02 14.25
N GLN A 364 2.32 2.26 13.10
CA GLN A 364 0.87 2.18 12.96
C GLN A 364 0.38 0.75 13.26
N GLU A 365 1.03 -0.27 12.72
CA GLU A 365 0.69 -1.67 12.98
C GLU A 365 0.89 -2.04 14.45
N GLN A 366 1.93 -1.52 15.10
CA GLN A 366 2.17 -1.71 16.53
C GLN A 366 1.07 -1.05 17.38
N VAL A 367 0.67 0.18 17.03
CA VAL A 367 -0.44 0.87 17.70
C VAL A 367 -1.74 0.09 17.49
N ARG A 368 -2.04 -0.31 16.25
CA ARG A 368 -3.21 -1.13 15.90
C ARG A 368 -3.23 -2.45 16.68
N SER A 369 -2.13 -3.19 16.70
CA SER A 369 -2.02 -4.49 17.39
C SER A 369 -2.02 -4.38 18.92
N SER A 370 -1.61 -3.23 19.48
CA SER A 370 -1.66 -2.98 20.93
C SER A 370 -3.08 -2.74 21.46
N GLY A 371 -4.07 -2.58 20.58
CA GLY A 371 -5.46 -2.29 20.96
C GLY A 371 -5.67 -0.92 21.60
N VAL A 372 -4.68 -0.01 21.51
CA VAL A 372 -4.78 1.37 22.00
C VAL A 372 -5.49 2.22 20.94
N LEU A 373 -6.77 2.50 21.19
CA LEU A 373 -7.62 3.31 20.33
C LEU A 373 -7.38 4.80 20.59
N GLY A 374 -7.13 5.58 19.52
CA GLY A 374 -6.70 6.98 19.60
C GLY A 374 -5.18 7.14 19.82
N GLY A 375 -4.39 6.16 19.37
CA GLY A 375 -2.94 6.28 19.35
C GLY A 375 -2.47 7.41 18.42
N PRO A 376 -1.20 7.80 18.51
CA PRO A 376 -0.66 8.90 17.72
C PRO A 376 -0.84 8.63 16.21
N ASP A 377 -1.35 9.61 15.46
CA ASP A 377 -1.57 9.48 14.01
C ASP A 377 -0.25 9.62 13.26
N PHE A 378 0.17 8.55 12.59
CA PHE A 378 1.39 8.52 11.78
C PHE A 378 1.09 8.57 10.27
N SER A 379 -0.06 9.09 9.84
CA SER A 379 -0.44 9.21 8.41
C SER A 379 0.27 10.37 7.71
N ASP A 380 0.62 10.21 6.42
CA ASP A 380 1.44 11.20 5.70
C ASP A 380 0.70 12.54 5.59
N PRO A 381 1.27 13.66 6.07
CA PRO A 381 0.64 14.95 5.87
C PRO A 381 0.45 15.30 4.39
N ASP A 382 1.32 14.82 3.49
CA ASP A 382 1.17 15.06 2.05
C ASP A 382 -0.03 14.31 1.44
N ASP A 383 -0.48 13.22 2.08
CA ASP A 383 -1.71 12.52 1.68
C ASP A 383 -2.98 13.30 2.09
N GLN A 384 -2.85 14.39 2.85
CA GLN A 384 -3.97 15.21 3.35
C GLN A 384 -4.28 16.43 2.48
N ASP A 385 -3.34 16.91 1.64
CA ASP A 385 -3.44 18.22 0.98
C ASP A 385 -3.99 18.21 -0.47
N ASP A 386 -4.20 17.05 -1.10
CA ASP A 386 -4.68 16.98 -2.49
C ASP A 386 -6.20 17.26 -2.66
N THR A 387 -6.91 17.67 -1.60
CA THR A 387 -8.34 18.04 -1.64
C THR A 387 -8.63 19.53 -1.49
N ALA A 388 -7.60 20.39 -1.36
CA ALA A 388 -7.78 21.83 -1.25
C ALA A 388 -8.12 22.47 -2.62
N THR A 389 -9.40 22.44 -2.99
CA THR A 389 -9.93 23.25 -4.09
C THR A 389 -9.65 24.73 -3.80
N PRO A 390 -8.97 25.49 -4.68
CA PRO A 390 -8.72 26.90 -4.43
C PRO A 390 -10.06 27.67 -4.38
N PRO A 391 -10.19 28.69 -3.51
CA PRO A 391 -11.40 29.48 -3.44
C PRO A 391 -11.62 30.16 -4.80
N LEU A 392 -12.79 29.90 -5.40
CA LEU A 392 -13.24 30.60 -6.59
C LEU A 392 -13.31 32.10 -6.28
N ALA A 393 -12.54 32.88 -7.06
CA ALA A 393 -12.53 34.34 -7.05
C ALA A 393 -13.80 34.93 -7.66
#